data_AF-A0A8S9ZFX7-F1
#
_entry.id   AF-A0A8S9ZFX7-F1
#
_cell.length_a   1.000
_cell.length_b   1.000
_cell.length_c   1.000
_cell.angle_alpha   90.00
_cell.angle_beta   90.00
_cell.angle_gamma   90.00
#
_symmetry.space_group_name_H-M   'P 1'
#
loop_
_entity.id
_entity.type
_entity.pdbx_description
1 polymer ?
#
loop_
_entity_poly.entity_id
_entity_poly.type
_entity_poly.pdbx_seq_one_letter_code
_entity_poly.pdbx_strand_id
1 'polypeptide(L)'
;MKQCWSDKSCPLRQDQYDNYANYLQSYVNYMKQNGVQLYAISMINEPDFKTDAYNTMNFSPTDLVKFLKTSAQRISGTKIMASESYGWSSETNDAILNDHGAAAKVDILARHAYGFPMIPQTKAQQMGKHVWMTEFYTNGNDWNSVIELAKNIHNCINIAQFNAYVHWWFNENSPKI
;
A
#
# COMPACT_ATOMS: atom_id res chain seq x y z
N MET A 1 19.76 20.60 0.05
CA MET A 1 18.37 20.26 0.42
C MET A 1 17.44 21.07 -0.46
N LYS A 2 16.82 20.49 -1.48
CA LYS A 2 15.74 21.17 -2.21
C LYS A 2 14.46 21.02 -1.38
N GLN A 3 13.87 22.16 -1.06
CA GLN A 3 12.76 22.28 -0.12
C GLN A 3 11.45 22.14 -0.90
N CYS A 4 10.73 21.06 -0.62
CA CYS A 4 9.53 20.58 -1.31
C CYS A 4 8.23 21.35 -1.06
N TRP A 5 8.29 22.65 -0.73
CA TRP A 5 7.10 23.37 -0.25
C TRP A 5 6.06 23.66 -1.35
N SER A 6 6.38 23.48 -2.63
CA SER A 6 5.49 23.75 -3.77
C SER A 6 4.91 22.51 -4.44
N ASP A 7 5.44 21.32 -4.15
CA ASP A 7 5.18 20.14 -4.99
C ASP A 7 4.22 19.19 -4.26
N LYS A 8 3.10 18.84 -4.89
CA LYS A 8 2.10 17.89 -4.37
C LYS A 8 2.63 16.45 -4.20
N SER A 9 3.89 16.22 -4.57
CA SER A 9 4.55 14.93 -4.55
C SER A 9 6.04 15.05 -4.22
N CYS A 10 6.43 14.69 -2.99
CA CYS A 10 7.83 14.74 -2.56
C CYS A 10 8.24 13.57 -1.67
N PRO A 11 9.53 13.19 -1.67
CA PRO A 11 10.00 12.14 -0.78
C PRO A 11 10.00 12.59 0.67
N LEU A 12 9.69 11.68 1.60
CA LEU A 12 9.83 11.95 3.02
C LEU A 12 11.31 12.15 3.34
N ARG A 13 11.63 13.22 4.07
CA ARG A 13 12.99 13.43 4.56
C ARG A 13 13.38 12.32 5.52
N GLN A 14 14.58 11.77 5.34
CA GLN A 14 15.07 10.64 6.15
C GLN A 14 15.16 10.95 7.65
N ASP A 15 15.44 12.20 8.02
CA ASP A 15 15.47 12.63 9.42
C ASP A 15 14.06 12.73 10.05
N GLN A 16 13.00 12.55 9.27
CA GLN A 16 11.61 12.53 9.71
C GLN A 16 11.01 11.13 9.74
N TYR A 17 11.77 10.06 9.44
CA TYR A 17 11.23 8.70 9.41
C TYR A 17 10.67 8.26 10.76
N ASP A 18 11.39 8.56 11.85
CA ASP A 18 10.90 8.24 13.19
C ASP A 18 9.64 9.03 13.56
N ASN A 19 9.56 10.30 13.15
CA ASN A 19 8.37 11.12 13.36
C ASN A 19 7.17 10.58 12.58
N TYR A 20 7.37 10.14 11.34
CA TYR A 20 6.31 9.55 10.53
C TYR A 20 5.85 8.19 11.10
N ALA A 21 6.76 7.34 11.55
CA ALA A 21 6.39 6.09 12.22
C ALA A 21 5.59 6.34 13.52
N ASN A 22 5.97 7.36 14.31
CA ASN A 22 5.23 7.78 15.49
C ASN A 22 3.85 8.35 15.13
N TYR A 23 3.72 9.07 14.00
CA TYR A 23 2.44 9.54 13.49
C TYR A 23 1.50 8.36 13.16
N LEU A 24 1.99 7.34 12.44
CA LEU A 24 1.24 6.12 12.16
C LEU A 24 0.82 5.40 13.45
N GLN A 25 1.73 5.25 14.42
CA GLN A 25 1.42 4.66 15.73
C GLN A 25 0.37 5.48 16.51
N SER A 26 0.40 6.81 16.40
CA SER A 26 -0.58 7.68 17.05
C SER A 26 -1.98 7.45 16.47
N TYR A 27 -2.08 7.24 15.16
CA TYR A 27 -3.34 6.86 14.52
C TYR A 27 -3.84 5.47 14.97
N VAL A 28 -2.95 4.47 15.06
CA VAL A 28 -3.29 3.15 15.61
C VAL A 28 -3.86 3.26 17.03
N ASN A 29 -3.22 4.07 17.88
CA ASN A 29 -3.69 4.30 19.24
C ASN A 29 -5.03 5.02 19.29
N TYR A 30 -5.20 6.05 18.46
CA TYR A 30 -6.45 6.81 18.36
C TYR A 30 -7.62 5.90 17.97
N MET A 31 -7.47 5.08 16.93
CA MET A 31 -8.53 4.15 16.51
C MET A 31 -8.87 3.17 17.64
N LYS A 32 -7.86 2.59 18.30
CA LYS A 32 -8.06 1.67 19.42
C LYS A 32 -8.79 2.31 20.60
N GLN A 33 -8.43 3.54 20.97
CA GLN A 33 -9.09 4.31 22.03
C GLN A 33 -10.57 4.58 21.73
N ASN A 34 -10.92 4.67 20.44
CA ASN A 34 -12.29 4.85 19.96
C ASN A 34 -12.98 3.52 19.62
N GLY A 35 -12.48 2.39 20.14
CA GLY A 35 -13.13 1.08 19.99
C GLY A 35 -12.88 0.37 18.66
N VAL A 36 -12.01 0.90 17.80
CA VAL A 36 -11.65 0.28 16.51
C VAL A 36 -10.22 -0.27 16.58
N GLN A 37 -10.09 -1.58 16.70
CA GLN A 37 -8.80 -2.24 16.59
C GLN A 37 -8.45 -2.44 15.11
N LEU A 38 -7.50 -1.65 14.60
CA LEU A 38 -7.00 -1.83 13.24
C LEU A 38 -6.36 -3.23 13.10
N TYR A 39 -6.74 -3.94 12.04
CA TYR A 39 -6.12 -5.22 11.69
C TYR A 39 -4.72 -5.01 11.10
N ALA A 40 -4.58 -4.00 10.23
CA ALA A 40 -3.33 -3.61 9.62
C ALA A 40 -3.29 -2.09 9.41
N ILE A 41 -2.08 -1.54 9.29
CA ILE A 41 -1.82 -0.18 8.83
C ILE A 41 -0.79 -0.22 7.70
N SER A 42 -1.04 0.54 6.63
CA SER A 42 -0.07 0.69 5.56
C SER A 42 0.99 1.73 5.90
N MET A 43 2.22 1.49 5.45
CA MET A 43 3.29 2.48 5.52
C MET A 43 3.03 3.68 4.61
N ILE A 44 2.55 3.45 3.39
CA ILE A 44 2.46 4.46 2.34
C ILE A 44 1.52 3.97 1.24
N ASN A 45 0.74 4.89 0.67
CA ASN A 45 -0.04 4.70 -0.54
C ASN A 45 0.81 5.05 -1.76
N GLU A 46 0.89 4.16 -2.75
CA GLU A 46 1.46 4.42 -4.09
C GLU A 46 2.80 5.18 -4.08
N PRO A 47 3.84 4.63 -3.42
CA PRO A 47 5.14 5.30 -3.26
C PRO A 47 5.86 5.55 -4.60
N ASP A 48 5.42 4.88 -5.66
CA ASP A 48 5.91 4.91 -7.03
C ASP A 48 5.04 5.76 -7.98
N PHE A 49 3.99 6.43 -7.48
CA PHE A 49 3.10 7.26 -8.27
C PHE A 49 3.18 8.76 -7.93
N LYS A 50 3.20 9.59 -8.98
CA LYS A 50 3.25 11.04 -8.87
C LYS A 50 2.13 11.67 -9.67
N THR A 51 1.44 12.61 -9.06
CA THR A 51 0.41 13.41 -9.72
C THR A 51 0.32 14.79 -9.09
N ASP A 52 -0.13 15.76 -9.88
CA ASP A 52 -0.48 17.11 -9.42
C ASP A 52 -1.97 17.23 -9.07
N ALA A 53 -2.75 16.15 -9.19
CA ALA A 53 -4.18 16.16 -8.88
C ALA A 53 -4.43 16.20 -7.36
N TYR A 54 -3.71 15.39 -6.60
CA TYR A 54 -3.89 15.20 -5.15
C TYR A 54 -2.54 15.01 -4.43
N ASN A 55 -2.58 14.93 -3.11
CA ASN A 55 -1.38 14.78 -2.29
C ASN A 55 -0.80 13.36 -2.45
N THR A 56 0.46 13.23 -2.84
CA THR A 56 1.21 11.97 -2.79
C THR A 56 2.52 12.14 -2.03
N MET A 57 3.08 11.04 -1.57
CA MET A 57 4.41 11.01 -0.94
C MET A 57 5.20 9.86 -1.54
N ASN A 58 6.35 10.19 -2.14
CA ASN A 58 7.15 9.21 -2.85
C ASN A 58 8.12 8.50 -1.92
N PHE A 59 8.37 7.23 -2.17
CA PHE A 59 9.54 6.54 -1.65
C PHE A 59 10.24 5.78 -2.76
N SER A 60 11.56 5.96 -2.87
CA SER A 60 12.36 5.03 -3.66
C SER A 60 12.35 3.64 -2.99
N PRO A 61 12.61 2.55 -3.75
CA PRO A 61 12.73 1.22 -3.17
C PRO A 61 13.76 1.15 -2.03
N THR A 62 14.88 1.88 -2.15
CA THR A 62 15.92 1.98 -1.10
C THR A 62 15.41 2.71 0.15
N ASP A 63 14.64 3.78 -0.03
CA ASP A 63 14.09 4.55 1.08
C ASP A 63 13.00 3.77 1.83
N LEU A 64 12.18 2.99 1.12
CA LEU A 64 11.21 2.05 1.70
C LEU A 64 11.90 1.05 2.62
N VAL A 65 12.91 0.35 2.09
CA VAL A 65 13.71 -0.63 2.85
C VAL A 65 14.34 0.03 4.06
N LYS A 66 14.90 1.24 3.91
CA LYS A 66 15.50 1.98 5.03
C LYS A 66 14.47 2.27 6.12
N PHE A 67 13.33 2.86 5.78
CA PHE A 67 12.27 3.17 6.74
C PHE A 67 11.81 1.92 7.50
N LEU A 68 11.54 0.82 6.77
CA LEU A 68 11.10 -0.43 7.38
C LEU A 68 12.13 -0.94 8.39
N LYS A 69 13.41 -0.91 8.05
CA LYS A 69 14.48 -1.39 8.95
C LYS A 69 14.70 -0.50 10.16
N THR A 70 14.56 0.82 10.02
CA THR A 70 15.02 1.78 11.03
C THR A 70 13.93 2.41 11.86
N SER A 71 12.68 2.43 11.39
CA SER A 71 11.62 3.22 12.01
C SER A 71 10.31 2.45 12.18
N ALA A 72 10.03 1.43 11.35
CA ALA A 72 8.79 0.67 11.45
C ALA A 72 8.62 -0.10 12.78
N GLN A 73 9.70 -0.38 13.53
CA GLN A 73 9.59 -0.98 14.87
C GLN A 73 8.86 -0.11 15.90
N ARG A 74 8.61 1.17 15.59
CA ARG A 74 7.82 2.07 16.44
C ARG A 74 6.31 1.85 16.28
N ILE A 75 5.90 1.14 15.22
CA ILE A 75 4.52 0.76 14.97
C ILE A 75 4.29 -0.62 15.60
N SER A 76 3.26 -0.73 16.42
CA SER A 76 2.97 -1.90 17.25
C SER A 76 1.48 -2.05 17.51
N GLY A 77 1.06 -3.25 17.90
CA GLY A 77 -0.35 -3.56 18.20
C GLY A 77 -1.26 -3.68 16.98
N THR A 78 -0.70 -3.64 15.77
CA THR A 78 -1.36 -3.86 14.48
C THR A 78 -0.37 -4.48 13.50
N LYS A 79 -0.85 -5.08 12.41
CA LYS A 79 0.01 -5.57 11.31
C LYS A 79 0.53 -4.42 10.46
N ILE A 80 1.72 -4.56 9.91
CA ILE A 80 2.28 -3.60 8.96
C ILE A 80 2.09 -4.12 7.53
N MET A 81 1.52 -3.26 6.68
CA MET A 81 1.30 -3.51 5.26
C MET A 81 2.20 -2.59 4.41
N ALA A 82 2.77 -3.12 3.33
CA ALA A 82 3.59 -2.37 2.38
C ALA A 82 3.73 -3.12 1.04
N SER A 83 4.06 -2.48 -0.08
CA SER A 83 4.26 -1.02 -0.22
C SER A 83 3.09 -0.29 -0.87
N GLU A 84 2.01 -1.00 -1.24
CA GLU A 84 0.89 -0.42 -2.01
C GLU A 84 1.35 0.23 -3.32
N SER A 85 2.25 -0.44 -4.06
CA SER A 85 2.64 0.02 -5.40
C SER A 85 1.39 0.24 -6.27
N TYR A 86 1.37 1.37 -7.00
CA TYR A 86 0.31 1.74 -7.95
C TYR A 86 0.01 0.62 -8.96
N GLY A 87 1.03 -0.15 -9.32
CA GLY A 87 0.92 -1.23 -10.28
C GLY A 87 1.52 -0.89 -11.64
N TRP A 88 2.61 -0.13 -11.71
CA TRP A 88 3.43 -0.05 -12.92
C TRP A 88 4.67 -0.95 -12.86
N SER A 89 5.14 -1.29 -11.66
CA SER A 89 6.28 -2.16 -11.45
C SER A 89 6.14 -2.99 -10.17
N SER A 90 6.98 -4.01 -10.02
CA SER A 90 7.12 -4.77 -8.78
C SER A 90 8.27 -4.25 -7.90
N GLU A 91 9.00 -3.21 -8.31
CA GLU A 91 10.31 -2.85 -7.76
C GLU A 91 10.29 -2.55 -6.26
N THR A 92 9.27 -1.85 -5.79
CA THR A 92 9.11 -1.47 -4.38
C THR A 92 8.82 -2.69 -3.50
N ASN A 93 7.91 -3.57 -3.95
CA ASN A 93 7.64 -4.85 -3.28
C ASN A 93 8.84 -5.80 -3.34
N ASP A 94 9.51 -5.90 -4.49
CA ASP A 94 10.70 -6.74 -4.67
C ASP A 94 11.84 -6.29 -3.77
N ALA A 95 12.08 -4.98 -3.64
CA ALA A 95 13.10 -4.45 -2.74
C ALA A 95 12.84 -4.83 -1.28
N ILE A 96 11.59 -4.77 -0.83
CA ILE A 96 11.18 -5.21 0.52
C ILE A 96 11.48 -6.71 0.69
N LEU A 97 11.03 -7.54 -0.26
CA LEU A 97 11.22 -8.99 -0.19
C LEU A 97 12.69 -9.40 -0.33
N ASN A 98 13.52 -8.60 -1.00
CA ASN A 98 14.95 -8.87 -1.18
C ASN A 98 15.81 -8.49 0.03
N ASP A 99 15.32 -7.68 0.97
CA ASP A 99 16.00 -7.38 2.24
C ASP A 99 15.31 -8.09 3.41
N HIS A 100 15.96 -9.08 4.03
CA HIS A 100 15.39 -9.83 5.15
C HIS A 100 14.98 -8.96 6.34
N GLY A 101 15.69 -7.87 6.61
CA GLY A 101 15.38 -6.95 7.70
C GLY A 101 14.11 -6.16 7.43
N ALA A 102 13.91 -5.70 6.19
CA ALA A 102 12.67 -5.03 5.78
C ALA A 102 11.51 -6.04 5.69
N ALA A 103 11.72 -7.19 5.05
CA ALA A 103 10.72 -8.24 4.93
C ALA A 103 10.22 -8.70 6.31
N ALA A 104 11.08 -8.80 7.33
CA ALA A 104 10.68 -9.19 8.68
C ALA A 104 9.74 -8.18 9.37
N LYS A 105 9.65 -6.95 8.86
CA LYS A 105 8.78 -5.90 9.41
C LYS A 105 7.42 -5.80 8.72
N VAL A 106 7.25 -6.46 7.57
CA VAL A 106 6.02 -6.41 6.79
C VAL A 106 5.24 -7.71 6.97
N ASP A 107 4.03 -7.63 7.50
CA ASP A 107 3.13 -8.77 7.68
C ASP A 107 2.36 -9.10 6.40
N ILE A 108 1.96 -8.06 5.66
CA ILE A 108 1.11 -8.15 4.46
C ILE A 108 1.79 -7.39 3.33
N LEU A 109 2.09 -8.08 2.23
CA LEU A 109 2.52 -7.43 1.01
C LEU A 109 1.29 -6.87 0.29
N ALA A 110 1.29 -5.59 -0.03
CA ALA A 110 0.17 -4.92 -0.68
C ALA A 110 0.56 -4.26 -2.01
N ARG A 111 -0.42 -4.19 -2.91
CA ARG A 111 -0.30 -3.54 -4.20
C ARG A 111 -1.67 -3.16 -4.76
N HIS A 112 -1.67 -2.21 -5.67
CA HIS A 112 -2.82 -1.85 -6.48
C HIS A 112 -2.77 -2.60 -7.83
N ALA A 113 -3.85 -2.49 -8.60
CA ALA A 113 -4.00 -3.22 -9.86
C ALA A 113 -3.99 -2.33 -11.12
N TYR A 114 -3.46 -1.11 -11.05
CA TYR A 114 -3.42 -0.18 -12.18
C TYR A 114 -2.25 -0.44 -13.14
N GLY A 115 -2.42 -1.40 -14.05
CA GLY A 115 -1.56 -1.56 -15.25
C GLY A 115 -0.54 -2.70 -15.23
N PHE A 116 -0.26 -3.31 -14.06
CA PHE A 116 0.66 -4.44 -13.96
C PHE A 116 -0.09 -5.76 -13.96
N PRO A 117 0.40 -6.81 -14.67
CA PRO A 117 -0.24 -8.11 -14.73
C PRO A 117 -0.59 -8.70 -13.37
N MET A 118 -1.73 -9.39 -13.29
CA MET A 118 -2.11 -10.16 -12.11
C MET A 118 -1.35 -11.49 -12.09
N ILE A 119 -0.14 -11.47 -11.55
CA ILE A 119 0.74 -12.64 -11.43
C ILE A 119 1.03 -12.98 -9.96
N PRO A 120 1.30 -14.26 -9.63
CA PRO A 120 1.70 -14.66 -8.30
C PRO A 120 2.93 -13.91 -7.78
N GLN A 121 2.89 -13.52 -6.51
CA GLN A 121 4.04 -12.97 -5.78
C GLN A 121 4.77 -14.10 -5.04
N THR A 122 5.37 -15.02 -5.80
CA THR A 122 5.90 -16.30 -5.29
C THR A 122 6.88 -16.14 -4.13
N LYS A 123 7.72 -15.10 -4.15
CA LYS A 123 8.68 -14.85 -3.07
C LYS A 123 7.97 -14.48 -1.75
N ALA A 124 6.91 -13.69 -1.81
CA ALA A 124 6.09 -13.37 -0.64
C ALA A 124 5.42 -14.63 -0.08
N GLN A 125 4.87 -15.47 -0.97
CA GLN A 125 4.24 -16.74 -0.60
C GLN A 125 5.24 -17.71 0.05
N GLN A 126 6.45 -17.83 -0.50
CA GLN A 126 7.54 -18.64 0.07
C GLN A 126 7.98 -18.14 1.46
N MET A 127 7.85 -16.83 1.71
CA MET A 127 8.07 -16.23 3.03
C MET A 127 6.85 -16.35 3.96
N GLY A 128 5.78 -17.02 3.55
CA GLY A 128 4.55 -17.18 4.32
C GLY A 128 3.76 -15.88 4.50
N LYS A 129 4.00 -14.87 3.66
CA LYS A 129 3.31 -13.58 3.72
C LYS A 129 1.99 -13.63 2.97
N HIS A 130 0.99 -12.94 3.51
CA HIS A 130 -0.21 -12.65 2.74
C HIS A 130 0.07 -11.57 1.69
N VAL A 131 -0.65 -11.64 0.57
CA VAL A 131 -0.59 -10.68 -0.52
C VAL A 131 -1.99 -10.12 -0.76
N TRP A 132 -2.16 -8.81 -0.60
CA TRP A 132 -3.45 -8.14 -0.73
C TRP A 132 -3.45 -7.19 -1.93
N MET A 133 -4.53 -7.23 -2.72
CA MET A 133 -4.84 -6.12 -3.63
C MET A 133 -5.66 -5.10 -2.85
N THR A 134 -5.11 -3.90 -2.66
CA THR A 134 -5.66 -2.91 -1.72
C THR A 134 -6.40 -1.75 -2.37
N GLU A 135 -6.29 -1.59 -3.69
CA GLU A 135 -7.04 -0.58 -4.43
C GLU A 135 -7.11 -0.90 -5.93
N PHE A 136 -8.31 -0.81 -6.49
CA PHE A 136 -8.59 -0.78 -7.92
C PHE A 136 -10.02 -0.33 -8.19
N TYR A 137 -10.26 0.30 -9.34
CA TYR A 137 -11.61 0.54 -9.87
C TYR A 137 -11.65 0.49 -11.40
N THR A 138 -12.85 0.33 -11.94
CA THR A 138 -13.17 0.47 -13.36
C THR A 138 -14.08 1.68 -13.56
N ASN A 139 -13.94 2.39 -14.67
CA ASN A 139 -14.79 3.55 -14.95
C ASN A 139 -16.20 3.12 -15.39
N GLY A 140 -17.23 3.64 -14.70
CA GLY A 140 -18.62 3.43 -15.08
C GLY A 140 -19.24 2.13 -14.55
N ASN A 141 -20.53 1.98 -14.80
CA ASN A 141 -21.36 0.87 -14.32
C ASN A 141 -22.06 0.12 -15.46
N ASP A 142 -21.62 0.33 -16.71
CA ASP A 142 -22.11 -0.45 -17.84
C ASP A 142 -21.58 -1.90 -17.77
N TRP A 143 -22.19 -2.76 -18.58
CA TRP A 143 -21.91 -4.19 -18.54
C TRP A 143 -20.44 -4.54 -18.80
N ASN A 144 -19.75 -3.77 -19.64
CA ASN A 144 -18.34 -4.03 -19.92
C ASN A 144 -17.48 -3.68 -18.71
N SER A 145 -17.72 -2.54 -18.07
CA SER A 145 -16.98 -2.13 -16.86
C SER A 145 -17.21 -3.08 -15.69
N VAL A 146 -18.46 -3.54 -15.48
CA VAL A 146 -18.75 -4.54 -14.43
C VAL A 146 -18.08 -5.88 -14.71
N ILE A 147 -18.06 -6.34 -15.97
CA ILE A 147 -17.35 -7.57 -16.35
C ILE A 147 -15.82 -7.40 -16.18
N GLU A 148 -15.27 -6.23 -16.49
CA GLU A 148 -13.86 -5.94 -16.30
C GLU A 148 -13.47 -6.00 -14.82
N LEU A 149 -14.27 -5.39 -13.94
CA LEU A 149 -14.08 -5.49 -12.50
C LEU A 149 -14.14 -6.96 -12.02
N ALA A 150 -15.13 -7.72 -12.49
CA ALA A 150 -15.26 -9.14 -12.14
C ALA A 150 -14.04 -9.96 -12.62
N LYS A 151 -13.52 -9.69 -13.82
CA LYS A 151 -12.28 -10.31 -14.33
C LYS A 151 -11.06 -9.92 -13.49
N ASN A 152 -10.96 -8.67 -13.07
CA ASN A 152 -9.86 -8.21 -12.22
C ASN A 152 -9.88 -8.92 -10.86
N ILE A 153 -11.05 -9.03 -10.22
CA ILE A 153 -11.25 -9.81 -8.98
C ILE A 153 -10.88 -11.28 -9.22
N HIS A 154 -11.39 -11.91 -10.28
CA HIS A 154 -11.08 -13.30 -10.62
C HIS A 154 -9.57 -13.50 -10.77
N ASN A 155 -8.88 -12.60 -11.48
CA ASN A 155 -7.44 -12.70 -11.70
C ASN A 155 -6.64 -12.51 -10.40
N CYS A 156 -7.04 -11.58 -9.53
CA CYS A 156 -6.40 -11.40 -8.23
C CYS A 156 -6.47 -12.68 -7.40
N ILE A 157 -7.64 -13.31 -7.31
CA ILE A 157 -7.86 -14.46 -6.42
C ILE A 157 -7.36 -15.77 -7.04
N ASN A 158 -7.65 -16.04 -8.32
CA ASN A 158 -7.38 -17.34 -8.93
C ASN A 158 -6.04 -17.42 -9.66
N ILE A 159 -5.57 -16.31 -10.25
CA ILE A 159 -4.33 -16.30 -11.03
C ILE A 159 -3.17 -15.82 -10.17
N ALA A 160 -3.31 -14.66 -9.53
CA ALA A 160 -2.27 -14.08 -8.69
C ALA A 160 -2.25 -14.64 -7.26
N GLN A 161 -3.29 -15.38 -6.88
CA GLN A 161 -3.42 -16.03 -5.57
C GLN A 161 -3.33 -15.04 -4.40
N PHE A 162 -3.91 -13.86 -4.57
CA PHE A 162 -4.02 -12.86 -3.50
C PHE A 162 -5.03 -13.32 -2.45
N ASN A 163 -4.73 -12.97 -1.20
CA ASN A 163 -5.53 -13.34 -0.04
C ASN A 163 -6.69 -12.38 0.22
N ALA A 164 -6.65 -11.17 -0.36
CA ALA A 164 -7.71 -10.17 -0.25
C ALA A 164 -7.78 -9.30 -1.50
N TYR A 165 -8.97 -8.75 -1.72
CA TYR A 165 -9.29 -7.75 -2.73
C TYR A 165 -10.06 -6.62 -2.06
N VAL A 166 -9.57 -5.39 -2.19
CA VAL A 166 -10.22 -4.19 -1.70
C VAL A 166 -10.45 -3.28 -2.89
N HIS A 167 -11.72 -3.07 -3.23
CA HIS A 167 -12.11 -2.05 -4.21
C HIS A 167 -11.76 -0.66 -3.68
N TRP A 168 -11.68 0.35 -4.56
CA TRP A 168 -11.40 1.72 -4.17
C TRP A 168 -12.55 2.33 -3.31
N TRP A 169 -13.06 3.50 -3.65
CA TRP A 169 -14.14 4.10 -2.89
C TRP A 169 -15.43 3.31 -3.06
N PHE A 170 -16.07 2.96 -1.93
CA PHE A 170 -17.39 2.34 -1.95
C PHE A 170 -18.46 3.27 -2.54
N ASN A 171 -18.29 4.58 -2.36
CA ASN A 171 -19.15 5.60 -2.95
C ASN A 171 -18.30 6.78 -3.42
N GLU A 172 -18.25 7.01 -4.72
CA GLU A 172 -17.53 8.13 -5.32
C GLU A 172 -18.26 9.48 -5.18
N ASN A 173 -19.48 9.50 -4.61
CA ASN A 173 -20.30 10.71 -4.37
C ASN A 173 -21.16 10.61 -3.09
N SER A 174 -20.75 11.20 -1.97
CA SER A 174 -21.74 11.53 -0.93
C SER A 174 -22.53 12.77 -1.35
N PRO A 175 -23.89 12.81 -1.38
CA PRO A 175 -24.90 11.77 -1.09
C PRO A 175 -25.60 11.28 -2.39
N LYS A 176 -26.30 10.13 -2.43
CA LYS A 176 -27.60 9.87 -1.76
C LYS A 176 -27.81 8.38 -1.45
N ILE A 177 -27.90 8.07 -0.17
CA ILE A 177 -28.93 7.16 0.37
C ILE A 177 -29.84 8.05 1.22
#